data_AF-A0A520G515-F1
#
_entry.id   AF-A0A520G515-F1
#
_cell.length_a   1.000
_cell.length_b   1.000
_cell.length_c   1.000
_cell.angle_alpha   90.00
_cell.angle_beta   90.00
_cell.angle_gamma   90.00
#
_symmetry.space_group_name_H-M   'P 1'
#
loop_
_entity.id
_entity.type
_entity.pdbx_description
1 polymer ?
#
loop_
_entity_poly.entity_id
_entity_poly.type
_entity_poly.pdbx_seq_one_letter_code
_entity_poly.pdbx_strand_id
1 'polypeptide(L)'
;PQPVNGCSITPEYARLDFHMTDPLDKEVLTAGLAQLVGAAHPLVVGAISDAELDANPALVKSMSVQPPRGSGTVRTIRIGGEAQVDFQPCGGTHVANTAEIGAVVVTKIEKKSASSRRVVLGWAGT
;
A
#
# COMPACT_ATOMS: atom_id res chain seq x y z
N PRO A 1 0.57 -10.24 -6.20
CA PRO A 1 -0.03 -9.18 -5.35
C PRO A 1 -1.54 -9.40 -5.19
N GLN A 2 -2.09 -9.25 -3.97
CA GLN A 2 -3.53 -9.39 -3.73
C GLN A 2 -4.26 -8.08 -4.10
N PRO A 3 -5.43 -8.14 -4.75
CA PRO A 3 -6.24 -6.94 -5.00
C PRO A 3 -6.71 -6.28 -3.70
N VAL A 4 -6.90 -4.96 -3.73
CA VAL A 4 -7.35 -4.18 -2.58
C VAL A 4 -8.78 -3.69 -2.82
N ASN A 5 -9.68 -4.08 -1.93
CA ASN A 5 -11.08 -3.65 -1.91
C ASN A 5 -11.24 -2.24 -1.29
N GLY A 6 -10.30 -1.82 -0.45
CA GLY A 6 -10.37 -0.51 0.21
C GLY A 6 -9.19 -0.21 1.12
N CYS A 7 -8.94 1.08 1.34
CA CYS A 7 -7.92 1.63 2.22
C CYS A 7 -8.50 2.81 3.00
N SER A 8 -8.12 2.95 4.26
CA SER A 8 -8.44 4.13 5.07
C SER A 8 -7.32 4.36 6.09
N ILE A 9 -6.90 5.62 6.23
CA ILE A 9 -5.82 6.05 7.11
C ILE A 9 -6.35 7.22 7.95
N THR A 10 -6.20 7.15 9.27
CA THR A 10 -6.53 8.20 10.23
C THR A 10 -5.32 8.46 11.14
N PRO A 11 -5.34 9.53 11.96
CA PRO A 11 -4.28 9.76 12.94
C PRO A 11 -4.11 8.63 13.96
N GLU A 12 -5.13 7.81 14.20
CA GLU A 12 -5.13 6.77 15.24
C GLU A 12 -4.86 5.36 14.69
N TYR A 13 -5.24 5.09 13.44
CA TYR A 13 -5.05 3.78 12.82
C TYR A 13 -5.08 3.84 11.29
N ALA A 14 -4.63 2.77 10.66
CA ALA A 14 -4.89 2.52 9.25
C ALA A 14 -5.53 1.14 9.05
N ARG A 15 -6.21 0.96 7.93
CA ARG A 15 -6.74 -0.34 7.54
C ARG A 15 -6.61 -0.57 6.03
N LEU A 16 -6.36 -1.82 5.68
CA LEU A 16 -6.33 -2.29 4.30
C LEU A 16 -7.21 -3.53 4.15
N ASP A 17 -8.09 -3.52 3.15
CA ASP A 17 -9.03 -4.61 2.86
C ASP A 17 -8.55 -5.35 1.61
N PHE A 18 -8.09 -6.59 1.79
CA PHE A 18 -7.63 -7.45 0.70
C PHE A 18 -8.75 -8.32 0.17
N HIS A 19 -8.78 -8.51 -1.15
CA HIS A 19 -9.63 -9.50 -1.80
C HIS A 19 -8.96 -10.87 -1.77
N MET A 20 -9.20 -11.66 -0.72
CA MET A 20 -8.57 -12.97 -0.54
C MET A 20 -9.33 -13.87 0.43
N THR A 21 -9.03 -15.17 0.37
CA THR A 21 -9.61 -16.21 1.22
C THR A 21 -8.65 -16.74 2.27
N ASP A 22 -7.35 -16.68 2.00
CA ASP A 22 -6.36 -17.31 2.88
C ASP A 22 -6.28 -16.60 4.23
N PRO A 23 -6.02 -17.33 5.33
CA PRO A 23 -5.75 -16.71 6.61
C PRO A 23 -4.45 -15.89 6.53
N LEU A 24 -4.41 -14.82 7.32
CA LEU A 24 -3.23 -13.99 7.51
C LEU A 24 -2.75 -14.14 8.94
N ASP A 25 -1.43 -14.15 9.11
CA ASP A 25 -0.78 -14.25 10.42
C ASP A 25 -0.34 -12.86 10.88
N LYS A 26 -0.74 -12.50 12.10
CA LYS A 26 -0.54 -11.15 12.65
C LYS A 26 0.93 -10.89 12.97
N GLU A 27 1.60 -11.87 13.54
CA GLU A 27 2.99 -11.80 13.98
C GLU A 27 3.92 -11.74 12.76
N VAL A 28 3.68 -12.58 11.75
CA VAL A 28 4.44 -12.57 10.50
C VAL A 28 4.29 -11.23 9.77
N LEU A 29 3.06 -10.71 9.64
CA LEU A 29 2.83 -9.42 9.01
C LEU A 29 3.49 -8.28 9.78
N THR A 30 3.40 -8.29 11.12
CA THR A 30 4.02 -7.26 11.97
C THR A 30 5.55 -7.29 11.82
N ALA A 31 6.16 -8.47 11.83
CA ALA A 31 7.59 -8.62 11.62
C ALA A 31 8.03 -8.15 10.22
N GLY A 32 7.28 -8.52 9.17
CA GLY A 32 7.57 -8.09 7.81
C GLY A 32 7.44 -6.58 7.61
N LEU A 33 6.44 -5.94 8.22
CA LEU A 33 6.29 -4.48 8.21
C LEU A 33 7.48 -3.80 8.90
N ALA A 34 7.88 -4.29 10.07
CA ALA A 34 9.04 -3.75 10.80
C ALA A 34 10.34 -3.89 9.98
N GLN A 35 10.52 -5.00 9.27
CA GLN A 35 11.65 -5.19 8.35
C GLN A 35 11.64 -4.17 7.22
N LEU A 36 10.50 -3.97 6.55
CA LEU A 36 10.39 -3.01 5.44
C LEU A 36 10.60 -1.56 5.88
N VAL A 37 10.07 -1.18 7.04
CA VAL A 37 10.29 0.15 7.63
C VAL A 37 11.76 0.33 8.03
N GLY A 38 12.35 -0.66 8.71
CA GLY A 38 13.74 -0.62 9.16
C GLY A 38 14.76 -0.66 8.02
N ALA A 39 14.40 -1.22 6.86
CA ALA A 39 15.23 -1.23 5.66
C ALA A 39 15.41 0.16 5.02
N ALA A 40 14.68 1.18 5.48
CA ALA A 40 14.84 2.57 5.09
C ALA A 40 14.84 2.78 3.56
N HIS A 41 13.90 2.15 2.87
CA HIS A 41 13.74 2.29 1.43
C HIS A 41 13.37 3.72 1.02
N PRO A 42 14.02 4.28 -0.01
CA PRO A 42 13.65 5.59 -0.53
C PRO A 42 12.31 5.50 -1.27
N LEU A 43 11.59 6.62 -1.27
CA LEU A 43 10.40 6.83 -2.07
C LEU A 43 10.69 7.86 -3.15
N VAL A 44 10.29 7.56 -4.39
CA VAL A 44 10.41 8.47 -5.53
C VAL A 44 9.02 8.76 -6.09
N VAL A 45 8.70 10.04 -6.21
CA VAL A 45 7.51 10.52 -6.92
C VAL A 45 7.85 10.65 -8.40
N GLY A 46 7.04 10.06 -9.25
CA GLY A 46 7.19 10.12 -10.70
C GLY A 46 5.87 10.37 -11.40
N ALA A 47 5.89 10.20 -12.72
CA ALA A 47 4.71 10.21 -13.56
C ALA A 47 4.89 9.21 -14.71
N ILE A 48 3.78 8.66 -15.17
CA ILE A 48 3.67 7.87 -16.40
C ILE A 48 2.56 8.46 -17.27
N SER A 49 2.56 8.16 -18.56
CA SER A 49 1.46 8.49 -19.47
C SER A 49 0.25 7.58 -19.28
N ASP A 50 -0.90 8.01 -19.80
CA ASP A 50 -2.11 7.18 -19.84
C ASP A 50 -1.87 5.88 -20.63
N ALA A 51 -1.09 5.95 -21.71
CA ALA A 51 -0.74 4.78 -22.53
C ALA A 51 0.15 3.78 -21.77
N GLU A 52 1.12 4.26 -20.99
CA GLU A 52 1.95 3.39 -20.14
C GLU A 52 1.14 2.75 -19.01
N LEU A 53 0.16 3.46 -18.46
CA LEU A 53 -0.76 2.88 -17.47
C LEU A 53 -1.62 1.78 -18.10
N ASP A 54 -2.18 2.03 -19.29
CA ASP A 54 -3.03 1.06 -19.99
C ASP A 54 -2.23 -0.18 -20.46
N ALA A 55 -0.95 -0.01 -20.79
CA ALA A 55 -0.04 -1.12 -21.08
C ALA A 55 0.32 -1.96 -19.83
N ASN A 56 0.13 -1.40 -18.62
CA ASN A 56 0.50 -2.05 -17.36
C ASN A 56 -0.69 -2.11 -16.38
N PRO A 57 -1.77 -2.85 -16.70
CA PRO A 57 -3.01 -2.86 -15.92
C PRO A 57 -2.80 -3.37 -14.47
N ALA A 58 -1.76 -4.18 -14.23
CA ALA A 58 -1.41 -4.68 -12.90
C ALA A 58 -0.96 -3.59 -11.90
N LEU A 59 -0.63 -2.38 -12.38
CA LEU A 59 -0.30 -1.25 -11.52
C LEU A 59 -1.53 -0.74 -10.74
N VAL A 60 -2.74 -0.94 -11.27
CA VAL A 60 -3.97 -0.57 -10.59
C VAL A 60 -4.38 -1.68 -9.63
N LYS A 61 -3.96 -1.57 -8.37
CA LYS A 61 -4.27 -2.57 -7.33
C LYS A 61 -5.65 -2.41 -6.68
N SER A 62 -6.22 -1.20 -6.75
CA SER A 62 -7.53 -0.89 -6.18
C SER A 62 -8.64 -1.42 -7.09
N MET A 63 -9.59 -2.16 -6.51
CA MET A 63 -10.77 -2.64 -7.24
C MET A 63 -11.87 -1.57 -7.37
N SER A 64 -11.82 -0.51 -6.57
CA SER A 64 -12.92 0.46 -6.46
C SER A 64 -12.57 1.84 -6.97
N VAL A 65 -11.28 2.16 -7.11
CA VAL A 65 -10.83 3.50 -7.51
C VAL A 65 -9.80 3.36 -8.61
N GLN A 66 -10.09 3.98 -9.75
CA GLN A 66 -9.17 4.08 -10.88
C GLN A 66 -8.35 5.38 -10.78
N PRO A 67 -7.07 5.38 -11.18
CA PRO A 67 -6.33 6.61 -11.36
C PRO A 67 -7.04 7.54 -12.36
N PRO A 68 -7.04 8.87 -12.14
CA PRO A 68 -7.59 9.80 -13.09
C PRO A 68 -6.85 9.69 -14.42
N ARG A 69 -7.61 9.70 -15.53
CA ARG A 69 -7.12 9.64 -16.91
C ARG A 69 -7.48 10.92 -17.65
N GLY A 70 -6.82 11.18 -18.78
CA GLY A 70 -7.15 12.27 -19.69
C GLY A 70 -6.37 13.56 -19.45
N SER A 71 -5.54 13.61 -18.41
CA SER A 71 -4.53 14.67 -18.18
C SER A 71 -3.24 14.44 -18.98
N GLY A 72 -3.08 13.28 -19.62
CA GLY A 72 -1.86 12.88 -20.34
C GLY A 72 -0.72 12.42 -19.43
N THR A 73 -0.83 12.63 -18.12
CA THR A 73 0.12 12.16 -17.10
C THR A 73 -0.62 11.67 -15.85
N VAL A 74 -0.12 10.57 -15.28
CA VAL A 74 -0.60 9.92 -14.07
C VAL A 74 0.54 9.88 -13.06
N ARG A 75 0.33 10.47 -11.88
CA ARG A 75 1.32 10.49 -10.81
C ARG A 75 1.57 9.08 -10.26
N THR A 76 2.83 8.71 -10.12
CA THR A 76 3.26 7.42 -9.57
C THR A 76 4.14 7.57 -8.36
N ILE A 77 4.12 6.54 -7.52
CA ILE A 77 4.94 6.38 -6.33
C ILE A 77 5.74 5.09 -6.51
N ARG A 78 7.07 5.20 -6.44
CA ARG A 78 7.98 4.05 -6.39
C ARG A 78 8.59 3.99 -5.00
N ILE A 79 8.55 2.81 -4.39
CA ILE A 79 9.21 2.51 -3.12
C ILE A 79 10.33 1.52 -3.40
N GLY A 80 11.53 1.80 -2.92
CA GLY A 80 12.74 1.00 -3.16
C GLY A 80 13.72 1.69 -4.12
N GLY A 81 14.98 1.24 -4.05
CA GLY A 81 16.09 1.71 -4.89
C GLY A 81 16.39 0.71 -6.01
N GLU A 82 17.56 0.06 -5.95
CA GLU A 82 17.98 -0.96 -6.92
C GLU A 82 16.99 -2.14 -6.98
N ALA A 83 16.52 -2.60 -5.82
CA ALA A 83 15.41 -3.53 -5.71
C ALA A 83 14.11 -2.76 -5.46
N GLN A 84 13.17 -2.88 -6.39
CA GLN A 84 11.85 -2.27 -6.26
C GLN A 84 11.00 -3.05 -5.24
N VAL A 85 10.44 -2.34 -4.27
CA VAL A 85 9.51 -2.89 -3.27
C VAL A 85 8.08 -2.74 -3.76
N ASP A 86 7.71 -1.53 -4.21
CA ASP A 86 6.40 -1.27 -4.78
C ASP A 86 6.40 -0.16 -5.83
N PHE A 87 5.44 -0.21 -6.75
CA PHE A 87 5.21 0.84 -7.75
C PHE A 87 3.73 0.96 -8.09
N GLN A 88 3.17 2.16 -7.88
CA GLN A 88 1.72 2.38 -8.01
C GLN A 88 1.37 3.80 -8.48
N PRO A 89 0.28 3.98 -9.23
CA PRO A 89 -0.34 5.28 -9.42
C PRO A 89 -1.05 5.71 -8.13
N CYS A 90 -0.64 6.85 -7.56
CA CYS A 90 -1.21 7.36 -6.31
C CYS A 90 -1.15 8.90 -6.26
N GLY A 91 -2.26 9.52 -5.85
CA GLY A 91 -2.37 10.97 -5.67
C GLY A 91 -2.15 11.46 -4.23
N GLY A 92 -1.94 10.56 -3.26
CA GLY A 92 -1.81 10.91 -1.84
C GLY A 92 -0.49 11.59 -1.47
N THR A 93 -0.43 12.10 -0.24
CA THR A 93 0.81 12.56 0.39
C THR A 93 1.62 11.36 0.87
N HIS A 94 2.95 11.48 0.81
CA HIS A 94 3.87 10.41 1.18
C HIS A 94 5.09 10.97 1.90
N VAL A 95 5.68 10.15 2.77
CA VAL A 95 7.02 10.32 3.32
C VAL A 95 8.09 10.12 2.23
N ALA A 96 9.31 10.62 2.45
CA ALA A 96 10.40 10.45 1.49
C ALA A 96 11.15 9.12 1.67
N ASN A 97 11.04 8.51 2.86
CA ASN A 97 11.66 7.25 3.20
C ASN A 97 10.77 6.39 4.10
N THR A 98 10.76 5.07 3.91
CA THR A 98 9.95 4.16 4.74
C THR A 98 10.27 4.22 6.23
N ALA A 99 11.50 4.60 6.63
CA ALA A 99 11.86 4.76 8.04
C ALA A 99 11.10 5.91 8.73
N GLU A 100 10.64 6.91 7.97
CA GLU A 100 9.85 8.04 8.49
C GLU A 100 8.45 7.64 8.94
N ILE A 101 7.96 6.46 8.54
CA ILE A 101 6.66 5.93 8.98
C ILE A 101 6.66 5.69 10.50
N GLY A 102 7.83 5.37 11.08
CA GLY A 102 7.94 4.96 12.48
C GLY A 102 7.38 3.56 12.73
N ALA A 103 7.28 3.19 14.00
CA ALA A 103 6.88 1.84 14.38
C ALA A 103 5.39 1.61 14.14
N VAL A 104 5.08 0.55 13.39
CA VAL A 104 3.71 0.14 13.06
C VAL A 104 3.51 -1.33 13.39
N VAL A 105 2.32 -1.68 13.87
CA VAL A 105 1.97 -3.06 14.22
C VAL A 105 0.62 -3.44 13.65
N VAL A 106 0.44 -4.71 13.28
CA VAL A 106 -0.91 -5.20 12.99
C VAL A 106 -1.64 -5.34 14.33
N THR A 107 -2.72 -4.60 14.53
CA THR A 107 -3.51 -4.67 15.76
C THR A 107 -4.61 -5.72 15.67
N LYS A 108 -5.21 -5.86 14.48
CA LYS A 108 -6.33 -6.76 14.23
C LYS A 108 -6.35 -7.28 12.79
N ILE A 109 -6.79 -8.52 12.62
CA ILE A 109 -7.14 -9.11 11.32
C ILE A 109 -8.60 -9.55 11.39
N GLU A 110 -9.42 -9.14 10.43
CA GLU A 110 -10.85 -9.45 10.40
C GLU A 110 -11.25 -10.12 9.08
N LYS A 111 -12.07 -11.17 9.17
CA LYS A 111 -12.82 -11.68 8.01
C LYS A 111 -14.09 -10.84 7.82
N LYS A 112 -14.12 -9.99 6.78
CA LYS A 112 -15.29 -9.13 6.50
C LYS A 112 -16.34 -9.83 5.62
N SER A 113 -15.91 -10.76 4.77
CA SER A 113 -16.77 -11.59 3.93
C SER A 113 -16.03 -12.88 3.53
N ALA A 114 -16.64 -13.71 2.68
CA ALA A 114 -15.99 -14.92 2.15
C ALA A 114 -14.61 -14.59 1.51
N SER A 115 -14.56 -13.54 0.69
CA SER A 115 -13.40 -13.11 -0.10
C SER A 115 -12.75 -11.81 0.40
N SER A 116 -12.97 -11.42 1.66
CA SER A 116 -12.38 -10.18 2.20
C SER A 116 -11.68 -10.40 3.53
N ARG A 117 -10.42 -9.96 3.62
CA ARG A 117 -9.61 -9.90 4.84
C ARG A 117 -9.19 -8.46 5.08
N ARG A 118 -9.53 -7.92 6.26
CA ARG A 118 -9.10 -6.59 6.70
C ARG A 118 -7.92 -6.73 7.63
N VAL A 119 -6.85 -5.98 7.34
CA VAL A 119 -5.71 -5.79 8.24
C VAL A 119 -5.82 -4.40 8.82
N VAL A 120 -5.80 -4.28 10.14
CA VAL A 120 -5.79 -3.00 10.87
C VAL A 120 -4.40 -2.79 11.44
N LEU A 121 -3.83 -1.63 11.17
CA LEU A 121 -2.54 -1.18 11.65
C LEU A 121 -2.73 -0.15 12.76
N GLY A 122 -1.89 -0.21 13.79
CA GLY A 122 -1.77 0.82 14.81
C GLY A 122 -0.34 1.36 14.86
N TRP A 123 -0.20 2.57 15.38
CA TRP A 123 1.07 3.27 15.55
C TRP A 123 1.66 2.90 16.91
N ALA A 124 2.82 2.25 16.93
CA ALA A 124 3.49 1.92 18.17
C ALA A 124 4.26 3.15 18.67
N GLY A 125 3.66 3.91 19.59
CA GLY A 125 4.30 5.08 20.19
C GLY A 125 3.42 6.29 20.50
N THR A 126 2.09 6.14 20.52
CA THR A 126 1.19 7.10 21.19
C THR A 126 0.86 6.63 22.60
#